data_AF-A0A670ZB80-F1
#
_entry.id   AF-A0A670ZB80-F1
#
_cell.length_a   1.000
_cell.length_b   1.000
_cell.length_c   1.000
_cell.angle_alpha   90.00
_cell.angle_beta   90.00
_cell.angle_gamma   90.00
#
_symmetry.space_group_name_H-M   'P 1'
#
loop_
_entity.id
_entity.type
_entity.pdbx_description
1 polymer ?
#
loop_
_entity_poly.entity_id
_entity_poly.type
_entity_poly.pdbx_seq_one_letter_code
_entity_poly.pdbx_strand_id
1 'polypeptide(L)'
;MAWLTHFLACIFGTGSWVAINGVWVELPLLVNELPEGWYLPSYLTIIIQLANLGPLFVTLMHKLKPGLLKEVPVICVVVSVGILALFLLAFLWHYTTPVAGEPHSVSFFVLTFFLSLVDCTSSVTFLPFMARFHPRYVPTLFIGEGLSGFIPALFALAQGAGIATCVQVPGPTFNASLGNSSWANGTGAGDSLPMETRYSPANFSSLVFFLLLSAMMSFCLVAFVFLNWQPQSWDLSRQDLCSSEITLNSIQKFPAGKEEPDDSTGGPTYSTERKVENVNEEGPGGEKVLYSGSKLVFIYFLITWLNALTNGILPSVQSYSCLPYGNLAYHLAATLSSMANPLACTVATFLPNRSLLFLGILTAAGTAFGVYNMAMAVLSPCPLLQHSNWGVALIVISWVSFTGTLTYVKVMLGMILRSCSHSALVWYGAVEQLGSLLGAVLMFPLVNVYHFFQSADFCSFQCPA
;
A
#
# COMPACT_ATOMS: atom_id res chain seq x y z
N MET A 1 11.51 18.24 25.24
CA MET A 1 12.11 17.03 24.63
C MET A 1 11.07 16.06 24.08
N ALA A 2 10.08 15.59 24.86
CA ALA A 2 9.13 14.58 24.38
C ALA A 2 8.32 14.99 23.12
N TRP A 3 7.81 16.23 23.06
CA TRP A 3 7.09 16.74 21.88
C TRP A 3 7.96 16.80 20.61
N LEU A 4 9.25 17.15 20.77
CA LEU A 4 10.21 17.15 19.66
C LEU A 4 10.43 15.73 19.13
N THR A 5 10.58 14.73 20.01
CA THR A 5 10.71 13.33 19.60
C THR A 5 9.45 12.81 18.89
N HIS A 6 8.25 13.19 19.34
CA HIS A 6 7.01 12.88 18.59
C HIS A 6 7.01 13.53 17.20
N PHE A 7 7.37 14.81 17.10
CA PHE A 7 7.43 15.51 15.81
C PHE A 7 8.44 14.86 14.85
N LEU A 8 9.65 14.55 15.33
CA LEU A 8 10.68 13.87 14.53
C LEU A 8 10.26 12.45 14.15
N ALA A 9 9.62 11.69 15.05
CA ALA A 9 9.10 10.36 14.75
C ALA A 9 8.00 10.40 13.68
N CYS A 10 7.17 11.44 13.69
CA CYS A 10 6.15 11.66 12.66
C CYS A 10 6.80 11.92 11.29
N ILE A 11 7.77 12.83 11.20
CA ILE A 11 8.50 13.12 9.95
C ILE A 11 9.30 11.90 9.48
N PHE A 12 9.87 11.13 10.40
CA PHE A 12 10.55 9.89 10.06
C PHE A 12 9.56 8.86 9.49
N GLY A 13 8.36 8.77 10.08
CA GLY A 13 7.29 7.90 9.60
C GLY A 13 6.77 8.28 8.22
N THR A 14 6.66 9.57 7.88
CA THR A 14 6.19 9.99 6.56
C THR A 14 7.09 9.48 5.44
N GLY A 15 8.41 9.40 5.67
CA GLY A 15 9.35 8.89 4.68
C GLY A 15 9.30 7.38 4.42
N SER A 16 8.39 6.63 5.06
CA SER A 16 8.28 5.18 4.86
C SER A 16 7.55 4.78 3.57
N TRP A 17 6.58 5.58 3.14
CA TRP A 17 5.73 5.27 1.98
C TRP A 17 5.48 6.48 1.07
N VAL A 18 6.13 7.62 1.33
CA VAL A 18 5.89 8.87 0.60
C VAL A 18 6.23 8.76 -0.88
N ALA A 19 7.22 7.93 -1.24
CA ALA A 19 7.68 7.85 -2.62
C ALA A 19 6.61 7.18 -3.49
N ILE A 20 6.20 5.95 -3.15
CA ILE A 20 5.20 5.22 -3.91
C ILE A 20 3.81 5.83 -3.77
N ASN A 21 3.41 6.29 -2.58
CA ASN A 21 2.13 7.00 -2.45
C ASN A 21 2.10 8.26 -3.30
N GLY A 22 3.22 8.99 -3.39
CA GLY A 22 3.35 10.15 -4.28
C GLY A 22 3.20 9.78 -5.75
N VAL A 23 3.83 8.69 -6.21
CA VAL A 23 3.66 8.19 -7.58
C VAL A 23 2.20 7.80 -7.87
N TRP A 24 1.52 7.12 -6.95
CA TRP A 24 0.11 6.72 -7.12
C TRP A 24 -0.86 7.89 -7.23
N VAL A 25 -0.58 8.96 -6.47
CA VAL A 25 -1.37 10.20 -6.51
C VAL A 25 -1.13 10.95 -7.82
N GLU A 26 0.07 10.91 -8.40
CA GLU A 26 0.40 11.59 -9.66
C GLU A 26 -0.08 10.84 -10.92
N LEU A 27 -0.56 9.60 -10.77
CA LEU A 27 -1.05 8.77 -11.88
C LEU A 27 -2.04 9.47 -12.83
N PRO A 28 -3.03 10.26 -12.37
CA PRO A 28 -3.97 10.93 -13.27
C PRO A 28 -3.29 11.86 -14.28
N LEU A 29 -2.09 12.37 -13.99
CA LEU A 29 -1.28 13.13 -14.95
C LEU A 29 -0.41 12.18 -15.80
N LEU A 30 0.31 11.26 -15.14
CA LEU A 30 1.25 10.36 -15.82
C LEU A 30 0.57 9.47 -16.87
N VAL A 31 -0.66 9.04 -16.61
CA VAL A 31 -1.48 8.24 -17.52
C VAL A 31 -1.78 8.94 -18.85
N ASN A 32 -1.72 10.28 -18.91
CA ASN A 32 -1.98 11.00 -20.16
C ASN A 32 -0.70 11.29 -20.96
N GLU A 33 0.47 11.19 -20.34
CA GLU A 33 1.77 11.56 -20.93
C GLU A 33 2.64 10.35 -21.26
N LEU A 34 2.57 9.29 -20.44
CA LEU A 34 3.37 8.09 -20.62
C LEU A 34 2.69 7.12 -21.61
N PRO A 35 3.47 6.44 -22.48
CA PRO A 35 2.95 5.54 -23.51
C PRO A 35 2.11 4.37 -22.96
N GLU A 36 2.32 3.96 -21.72
CA GLU A 36 1.55 2.87 -21.11
C GLU A 36 0.11 3.27 -20.72
N GLY A 37 -0.17 4.56 -20.60
CA GLY A 37 -1.51 5.05 -20.30
C GLY A 37 -2.16 4.42 -19.06
N TRP A 38 -3.41 3.97 -19.19
CA TRP A 38 -4.20 3.42 -18.08
C TRP A 38 -3.67 2.07 -17.56
N TYR A 39 -2.70 1.48 -18.24
CA TYR A 39 -2.00 0.28 -17.80
C TYR A 39 -0.97 0.55 -16.70
N LEU A 40 -0.51 1.80 -16.51
CA LEU A 40 0.51 2.17 -15.52
C LEU A 40 0.26 1.57 -14.12
N PRO A 41 -0.94 1.64 -13.51
CA PRO A 41 -1.20 1.04 -12.19
C PRO A 41 -0.82 -0.43 -12.10
N SER A 42 -1.11 -1.22 -13.14
CA SER A 42 -0.81 -2.64 -13.15
C SER A 42 0.69 -2.94 -13.27
N TYR A 43 1.45 -2.12 -14.01
CA TYR A 43 2.92 -2.18 -14.03
C TYR A 43 3.49 -1.83 -12.66
N LEU A 44 2.99 -0.77 -12.03
CA LEU A 44 3.41 -0.35 -10.69
C LEU A 44 3.17 -1.45 -9.67
N THR A 45 2.00 -2.10 -9.70
CA THR A 45 1.70 -3.22 -8.81
C THR A 45 2.71 -4.36 -8.95
N ILE A 46 3.07 -4.79 -10.17
CA ILE A 46 4.11 -5.83 -10.35
C ILE A 46 5.47 -5.35 -9.83
N ILE A 47 5.86 -4.11 -10.14
CA ILE A 47 7.14 -3.55 -9.70
C ILE A 47 7.25 -3.54 -8.18
N ILE A 48 6.19 -3.14 -7.49
CA ILE A 48 6.11 -3.17 -6.01
C ILE A 48 6.23 -4.61 -5.51
N GLN A 49 5.59 -5.58 -6.17
CA GLN A 49 5.72 -6.98 -5.79
C GLN A 49 7.16 -7.50 -5.92
N LEU A 50 7.90 -7.10 -6.97
CA LEU A 50 9.32 -7.42 -7.12
C LEU A 50 10.18 -6.75 -6.05
N ALA A 51 9.81 -5.55 -5.61
CA ALA A 51 10.52 -4.81 -4.58
C ALA A 51 10.44 -5.44 -3.17
N ASN A 52 9.48 -6.35 -2.92
CA ASN A 52 9.43 -7.12 -1.68
C ASN A 52 10.67 -8.02 -1.44
N LEU A 53 11.55 -8.15 -2.45
CA LEU A 53 12.90 -8.69 -2.29
C LEU A 53 13.73 -7.92 -1.25
N GLY A 54 13.50 -6.62 -1.06
CA GLY A 54 14.18 -5.79 -0.07
C GLY A 54 13.95 -6.26 1.38
N PRO A 55 12.69 -6.30 1.86
CA PRO A 55 12.35 -6.88 3.17
C PRO A 55 12.83 -8.32 3.35
N LEU A 56 12.72 -9.14 2.29
CA LEU A 56 13.19 -10.53 2.32
C LEU A 56 14.71 -10.58 2.54
N PHE A 57 15.47 -9.75 1.82
CA PHE A 57 16.92 -9.64 1.97
C PHE A 57 17.30 -9.22 3.39
N VAL A 58 16.66 -8.18 3.95
CA VAL A 58 16.91 -7.73 5.32
C VAL A 58 16.62 -8.86 6.32
N THR A 59 15.48 -9.54 6.18
CA THR A 59 15.07 -10.62 7.07
C THR A 59 16.05 -11.81 7.00
N LEU A 60 16.46 -12.20 5.79
CA LEU A 60 17.40 -13.29 5.57
C LEU A 60 18.78 -12.97 6.14
N MET A 61 19.25 -11.74 5.98
CA MET A 61 20.53 -11.31 6.55
C MET A 61 20.52 -11.29 8.09
N HIS A 62 19.42 -10.87 8.71
CA HIS A 62 19.28 -10.98 10.17
C HIS A 62 19.27 -12.44 10.65
N LYS A 63 18.73 -13.37 9.84
CA LYS A 63 18.74 -14.81 10.12
C LYS A 63 20.11 -15.47 9.93
N LEU A 64 20.79 -15.18 8.83
CA LEU A 64 22.04 -15.83 8.43
C LEU A 64 23.27 -15.23 9.11
N LYS A 65 23.28 -13.92 9.34
CA LYS A 65 24.41 -13.18 9.92
C LYS A 65 23.91 -12.11 10.91
N PRO A 66 23.44 -12.53 12.10
CA PRO A 66 22.96 -11.61 13.13
C PRO A 66 24.06 -10.59 13.48
N GLY A 67 23.72 -9.29 13.41
CA GLY A 67 24.63 -8.19 13.73
C GLY A 67 25.43 -7.60 12.56
N LEU A 68 25.39 -8.21 11.36
CA LEU A 68 26.03 -7.64 10.17
C LEU A 68 25.31 -6.37 9.70
N LEU A 69 23.99 -6.41 9.68
CA LEU A 69 23.16 -5.25 9.33
C LEU A 69 22.90 -4.41 10.57
N LYS A 70 23.68 -3.34 10.74
CA LYS A 70 23.35 -2.30 11.70
C LYS A 70 22.23 -1.44 11.14
N GLU A 71 21.24 -1.16 11.98
CA GLU A 71 20.00 -0.47 11.61
C GLU A 71 20.29 0.93 11.07
N VAL A 72 21.23 1.65 11.68
CA VAL A 72 21.54 3.04 11.30
C VAL A 72 22.14 3.15 9.89
N PRO A 73 23.21 2.42 9.53
CA PRO A 73 23.70 2.39 8.15
C PRO A 73 22.66 1.95 7.13
N VAL A 74 21.84 0.94 7.46
CA VAL A 74 20.79 0.45 6.55
C VAL A 74 19.76 1.55 6.27
N ILE A 75 19.25 2.23 7.31
CA ILE A 75 18.30 3.33 7.15
C ILE A 75 18.92 4.47 6.33
N CYS A 76 20.17 4.87 6.62
CA CYS A 76 20.86 5.90 5.84
C CYS A 76 20.94 5.52 4.34
N VAL A 77 21.32 4.28 4.02
CA VAL A 77 21.41 3.82 2.63
C VAL A 77 20.03 3.82 1.97
N VAL A 78 19.03 3.22 2.61
CA VAL A 78 17.66 3.12 2.09
C VAL A 78 17.09 4.51 1.80
N VAL A 79 17.15 5.44 2.77
CA VAL A 79 16.61 6.78 2.59
C VAL A 79 17.41 7.58 1.54
N SER A 80 18.73 7.43 1.50
CA SER A 80 19.57 8.11 0.49
C SER A 80 19.26 7.62 -0.94
N VAL A 81 19.03 6.31 -1.12
CA VAL A 81 18.58 5.75 -2.40
C VAL A 81 17.22 6.34 -2.78
N GLY A 82 16.29 6.48 -1.82
CA GLY A 82 14.98 7.09 -2.05
C GLY A 82 15.07 8.55 -2.50
N ILE A 83 15.90 9.36 -1.84
CA ILE A 83 16.15 10.75 -2.21
C ILE A 83 16.73 10.82 -3.64
N LEU A 84 17.76 10.03 -3.92
CA LEU A 84 18.40 10.03 -5.24
C LEU A 84 17.42 9.57 -6.32
N ALA A 85 16.65 8.51 -6.07
CA ALA A 85 15.69 7.99 -7.04
C ALA A 85 14.56 8.98 -7.32
N LEU A 86 14.00 9.66 -6.30
CA LEU A 86 12.98 10.70 -6.50
C LEU A 86 13.56 11.93 -7.23
N PHE A 87 14.76 12.34 -6.85
CA PHE A 87 15.44 13.45 -7.52
C PHE A 87 15.68 13.14 -9.00
N LEU A 88 16.19 11.95 -9.32
CA LEU A 88 16.37 11.51 -10.71
C LEU A 88 15.03 11.37 -11.44
N LEU A 89 14.00 10.84 -10.76
CA LEU A 89 12.66 10.68 -11.32
C LEU A 89 12.08 12.01 -11.77
N ALA A 90 12.30 13.09 -11.00
CA ALA A 90 11.85 14.43 -11.34
C ALA A 90 12.30 14.91 -12.73
N PHE A 91 13.47 14.46 -13.20
CA PHE A 91 14.01 14.80 -14.51
C PHE A 91 13.81 13.71 -15.55
N LEU A 92 13.77 12.44 -15.15
CA LEU A 92 13.83 11.30 -16.08
C LEU A 92 12.47 10.64 -16.37
N TRP A 93 11.40 11.03 -15.67
CA TRP A 93 10.09 10.37 -15.79
C TRP A 93 9.50 10.37 -17.21
N HIS A 94 9.73 11.43 -17.99
CA HIS A 94 9.17 11.60 -19.34
C HIS A 94 10.02 10.97 -20.45
N TYR A 95 11.21 10.44 -20.14
CA TYR A 95 12.07 9.82 -21.14
C TYR A 95 11.57 8.42 -21.48
N THR A 96 11.27 8.20 -22.76
CA THR A 96 10.84 6.91 -23.29
C THR A 96 11.97 6.25 -24.09
N THR A 97 12.02 4.92 -24.04
CA THR A 97 12.98 4.11 -24.79
C THR A 97 12.24 2.98 -25.52
N PRO A 98 12.59 2.67 -26.78
CA PRO A 98 11.93 1.60 -27.52
C PRO A 98 12.30 0.23 -26.94
N VAL A 99 11.31 -0.56 -26.52
CA VAL A 99 11.47 -1.95 -26.10
C VAL A 99 10.52 -2.80 -26.93
N ALA A 100 11.04 -3.85 -27.57
CA ALA A 100 10.27 -4.71 -28.48
C ALA A 100 9.53 -3.96 -29.61
N GLY A 101 10.00 -2.78 -30.01
CA GLY A 101 9.43 -1.96 -31.08
C GLY A 101 8.46 -0.87 -30.61
N GLU A 102 8.01 -0.90 -29.36
CA GLU A 102 7.08 0.08 -28.78
C GLU A 102 7.80 1.02 -27.80
N PRO A 103 7.40 2.30 -27.69
CA PRO A 103 7.97 3.22 -26.72
C PRO A 103 7.55 2.84 -25.30
N HIS A 104 8.51 2.71 -24.40
CA HIS A 104 8.27 2.38 -23.00
C HIS A 104 8.99 3.32 -22.04
N SER A 105 8.36 3.57 -20.89
CA SER A 105 8.84 4.46 -19.82
C SER A 105 9.86 3.75 -18.91
N VAL A 106 10.92 3.19 -19.50
CA VAL A 106 11.87 2.32 -18.78
C VAL A 106 12.54 3.06 -17.61
N SER A 107 12.95 4.32 -17.81
CA SER A 107 13.55 5.14 -16.74
C SER A 107 12.59 5.30 -15.56
N PHE A 108 11.31 5.57 -15.83
CA PHE A 108 10.27 5.67 -14.82
C PHE A 108 10.10 4.36 -14.05
N PHE A 109 10.03 3.22 -14.74
CA PHE A 109 9.86 1.91 -14.07
C PHE A 109 11.07 1.50 -13.23
N VAL A 110 12.28 1.71 -13.73
CA VAL A 110 13.51 1.39 -12.99
C VAL A 110 13.63 2.24 -11.73
N LEU A 111 13.38 3.55 -11.84
CA LEU A 111 13.40 4.44 -10.67
C LEU A 111 12.29 4.08 -9.69
N THR A 112 11.09 3.78 -10.18
CA THR A 112 9.96 3.37 -9.33
C THR A 112 10.20 2.02 -8.65
N PHE A 113 10.97 1.11 -9.26
CA PHE A 113 11.44 -0.11 -8.59
C PHE A 113 12.34 0.21 -7.40
N PHE A 114 13.30 1.13 -7.55
CA PHE A 114 14.14 1.55 -6.42
C PHE A 114 13.32 2.25 -5.33
N LEU A 115 12.35 3.09 -5.70
CA LEU A 115 11.43 3.70 -4.74
C LEU A 115 10.58 2.66 -4.01
N SER A 116 10.05 1.67 -4.72
CA SER A 116 9.31 0.56 -4.11
C SER A 116 10.20 -0.25 -3.17
N LEU A 117 11.47 -0.48 -3.55
CA LEU A 117 12.44 -1.19 -2.70
C LEU A 117 12.69 -0.41 -1.42
N VAL A 118 12.83 0.90 -1.51
CA VAL A 118 12.98 1.79 -0.36
C VAL A 118 11.76 1.72 0.54
N ASP A 119 10.56 1.89 0.00
CA ASP A 119 9.32 1.95 0.78
C ASP A 119 9.03 0.61 1.48
N CYS A 120 9.10 -0.51 0.75
CA CYS A 120 8.94 -1.84 1.34
C CYS A 120 10.00 -2.11 2.43
N THR A 121 11.27 -1.77 2.18
CA THR A 121 12.37 -2.03 3.13
C THR A 121 12.31 -1.11 4.35
N SER A 122 11.85 0.13 4.20
CA SER A 122 11.70 1.08 5.29
C SER A 122 10.73 0.57 6.36
N SER A 123 9.63 -0.07 5.96
CA SER A 123 8.60 -0.61 6.86
C SER A 123 9.16 -1.66 7.81
N VAL A 124 10.18 -2.42 7.38
CA VAL A 124 10.84 -3.43 8.22
C VAL A 124 12.09 -2.94 8.96
N THR A 125 12.60 -1.74 8.64
CA THR A 125 13.84 -1.20 9.22
C THR A 125 13.60 -0.02 10.17
N PHE A 126 12.57 0.79 9.94
CA PHE A 126 12.26 1.98 10.75
C PHE A 126 11.72 1.61 12.13
N LEU A 127 10.86 0.59 12.19
CA LEU A 127 10.27 0.13 13.45
C LEU A 127 11.32 -0.42 14.43
N PRO A 128 12.27 -1.30 14.04
CA PRO A 128 13.37 -1.72 14.91
C PRO A 128 14.22 -0.56 15.45
N PHE A 129 14.43 0.50 14.66
CA PHE A 129 15.12 1.69 15.14
C PHE A 129 14.28 2.44 16.20
N MET A 130 12.99 2.62 15.95
CA MET A 130 12.08 3.29 16.89
C MET A 130 11.89 2.52 18.20
N ALA A 131 12.08 1.20 18.19
CA ALA A 131 12.05 0.37 19.40
C ALA A 131 13.15 0.72 20.42
N ARG A 132 14.18 1.49 20.02
CA ARG A 132 15.21 2.04 20.93
C ARG A 132 14.69 3.17 21.80
N PHE A 133 13.57 3.79 21.43
CA PHE A 133 12.91 4.84 22.18
C PHE A 133 11.75 4.29 22.99
N HIS A 134 11.17 5.13 23.86
CA HIS A 134 9.99 4.77 24.65
C HIS A 134 8.81 4.39 23.74
N PRO A 135 8.05 3.30 24.05
CA PRO A 135 6.96 2.78 23.20
C PRO A 135 5.92 3.81 22.75
N ARG A 136 5.72 4.88 23.55
CA ARG A 136 4.83 6.01 23.24
C ARG A 136 5.10 6.69 21.89
N TYR A 137 6.30 6.55 21.31
CA TYR A 137 6.65 7.18 20.04
C TYR A 137 6.32 6.30 18.82
N VAL A 138 6.11 5.00 19.00
CA VAL A 138 5.75 4.07 17.90
C VAL A 138 4.41 4.42 17.26
N PRO A 139 3.33 4.74 18.00
CA PRO A 139 2.08 5.23 17.39
C PRO A 139 2.28 6.48 16.52
N THR A 140 3.21 7.35 16.90
CA THR A 140 3.49 8.57 16.13
C THR A 140 4.21 8.29 14.81
N LEU A 141 5.03 7.24 14.75
CA LEU A 141 5.60 6.75 13.49
C LEU A 141 4.49 6.34 12.51
N PHE A 142 3.50 5.57 12.98
CA PHE A 142 2.37 5.13 12.16
C PHE A 142 1.45 6.27 11.72
N ILE A 143 1.28 7.30 12.55
CA ILE A 143 0.61 8.54 12.12
C ILE A 143 1.38 9.19 10.96
N GLY A 144 2.71 9.25 11.07
CA GLY A 144 3.58 9.72 10.00
C GLY A 144 3.43 8.92 8.71
N GLU A 145 3.46 7.59 8.80
CA GLU A 145 3.22 6.68 7.67
C GLU A 145 1.86 6.96 7.00
N GLY A 146 0.81 7.22 7.78
CA GLY A 146 -0.48 7.66 7.25
C GLY A 146 -0.44 8.99 6.48
N LEU A 147 0.32 9.96 7.00
CA LEU A 147 0.50 11.26 6.35
C LEU A 147 1.34 11.20 5.06
N SER A 148 2.05 10.09 4.83
CA SER A 148 2.86 9.88 3.62
C SER A 148 2.06 9.87 2.32
N GLY A 149 0.78 9.47 2.36
CA GLY A 149 -0.13 9.57 1.21
C GLY A 149 -0.97 10.84 1.21
N PHE A 150 -1.32 11.35 2.40
CA PHE A 150 -2.14 12.56 2.53
C PHE A 150 -1.42 13.83 2.06
N ILE A 151 -0.15 14.02 2.44
CA ILE A 151 0.58 15.25 2.08
C ILE A 151 0.81 15.35 0.55
N PRO A 152 1.29 14.31 -0.16
CA PRO A 152 1.40 14.33 -1.61
C PRO A 152 0.07 14.59 -2.32
N ALA A 153 -1.03 14.01 -1.81
CA ALA A 153 -2.37 14.27 -2.32
C ALA A 153 -2.79 15.73 -2.26
N LEU A 154 -2.49 16.43 -1.17
CA LEU A 154 -2.74 17.87 -1.08
C LEU A 154 -1.94 18.65 -2.13
N PHE A 155 -0.69 18.26 -2.37
CA PHE A 155 0.12 18.86 -3.43
C PHE A 155 -0.46 18.59 -4.82
N ALA A 156 -0.88 17.35 -5.14
CA ALA A 156 -1.47 17.02 -6.43
C ALA A 156 -2.84 17.70 -6.66
N LEU A 157 -3.64 17.87 -5.60
CA LEU A 157 -4.87 18.65 -5.68
C LEU A 157 -4.58 20.13 -5.95
N ALA A 158 -3.59 20.71 -5.27
CA ALA A 158 -3.13 22.09 -5.50
C ALA A 158 -2.49 22.27 -6.90
N GLN A 159 -1.83 21.23 -7.40
CA GLN A 159 -1.29 21.14 -8.76
C GLN A 159 -2.40 21.22 -9.82
N GLY A 160 -3.64 20.87 -9.47
CA GLY A 160 -4.71 20.69 -10.44
C GLY A 160 -4.44 19.48 -11.34
N ALA A 161 -3.82 18.44 -10.78
CA ALA A 161 -3.37 17.26 -11.51
C ALA A 161 -4.55 16.59 -12.26
N GLY A 162 -4.52 16.67 -13.59
CA GLY A 162 -5.46 16.02 -14.49
C GLY A 162 -6.75 16.79 -14.77
N ILE A 163 -6.92 18.07 -14.41
CA ILE A 163 -8.20 18.78 -14.70
C ILE A 163 -8.51 18.73 -16.20
N ALA A 164 -9.66 18.19 -16.57
CA ALA A 164 -10.10 18.01 -17.95
C ALA A 164 -11.26 18.96 -18.29
N THR A 165 -11.24 19.52 -19.50
CA THR A 165 -12.31 20.34 -20.07
C THR A 165 -12.76 19.74 -21.39
N CYS A 166 -14.07 19.69 -21.62
CA CYS A 166 -14.62 19.21 -22.88
C CYS A 166 -14.68 20.35 -23.88
N VAL A 167 -14.01 20.17 -25.02
CA VAL A 167 -14.07 21.11 -26.13
C VAL A 167 -14.75 20.46 -27.33
N GLN A 168 -15.60 21.25 -28.01
CA GLN A 168 -16.21 20.83 -29.27
C GLN A 168 -15.16 20.91 -30.37
N VAL A 169 -14.87 19.79 -31.04
CA VAL A 169 -13.99 19.77 -32.20
C VAL A 169 -14.84 19.91 -33.47
N PRO A 170 -14.55 20.86 -34.37
CA PRO A 170 -15.21 20.92 -35.67
C PRO A 170 -14.98 19.59 -36.40
N GLY A 171 -16.06 18.91 -36.79
CA GLY A 171 -15.97 17.69 -37.60
C GLY A 171 -15.18 17.95 -38.90
N PRO A 172 -14.61 16.90 -39.53
CA PRO A 172 -13.87 17.06 -40.77
C PRO A 172 -14.75 17.79 -41.78
N THR A 173 -14.33 19.01 -42.17
CA THR A 173 -14.93 19.75 -43.26
C THR A 173 -14.61 18.97 -44.53
N PHE A 174 -15.53 18.08 -44.94
CA PHE A 174 -15.54 17.64 -46.32
C PHE A 174 -15.70 18.90 -47.16
N ASN A 175 -14.63 19.30 -47.85
CA ASN A 175 -14.72 20.22 -48.97
C ASN A 175 -15.60 19.54 -50.02
N ALA A 176 -16.92 19.67 -49.88
CA ALA A 176 -17.88 19.36 -50.90
C ALA A 176 -17.76 20.44 -51.97
N SER A 177 -16.74 20.31 -52.81
CA SER A 177 -16.70 20.99 -54.10
C SER A 177 -17.87 20.49 -54.94
N LEU A 178 -18.87 21.35 -55.11
CA LEU A 178 -19.92 21.33 -56.13
C LEU A 178 -20.60 19.98 -56.44
N GLY A 179 -21.78 19.78 -55.84
CA GLY A 179 -22.77 18.81 -56.31
C GLY A 179 -24.16 19.25 -55.90
N ASN A 180 -24.93 19.76 -56.85
CA ASN A 180 -26.28 20.26 -56.69
C ASN A 180 -27.24 19.13 -56.23
N SER A 181 -27.71 19.15 -54.98
CA SER A 181 -28.87 18.35 -54.59
C SER A 181 -29.63 18.99 -53.42
N SER A 182 -30.78 19.56 -53.80
CA SER A 182 -32.02 19.76 -53.06
C SER A 182 -32.06 19.36 -51.58
N TRP A 183 -32.36 20.38 -50.78
CA TRP A 183 -33.04 20.35 -49.48
C TRP A 183 -33.77 19.03 -49.16
N ALA A 184 -33.22 18.29 -48.20
CA ALA A 184 -33.95 17.31 -47.42
C ALA A 184 -34.01 17.80 -45.96
N ASN A 185 -35.22 18.19 -45.54
CA ASN A 185 -35.57 18.34 -44.13
C ASN A 185 -35.37 16.99 -43.43
N GLY A 186 -34.24 16.84 -42.75
CA GLY A 186 -33.98 15.78 -41.79
C GLY A 186 -33.82 16.38 -40.41
N THR A 187 -34.92 16.60 -39.69
CA THR A 187 -34.88 16.74 -38.24
C THR A 187 -34.60 15.36 -37.64
N GLY A 188 -33.33 14.96 -37.66
CA GLY A 188 -32.80 13.78 -36.98
C GLY A 188 -32.01 14.22 -35.76
N ALA A 189 -32.19 13.53 -34.64
CA ALA A 189 -31.57 13.84 -33.37
C ALA A 189 -30.04 13.85 -33.44
N GLY A 190 -29.45 15.03 -33.16
CA GLY A 190 -28.13 15.16 -32.54
C GLY A 190 -26.92 14.66 -33.31
N ASP A 191 -26.54 15.34 -34.40
CA ASP A 191 -25.12 15.44 -34.77
C ASP A 191 -24.39 16.26 -33.69
N SER A 192 -24.20 15.69 -32.50
CA SER A 192 -23.31 16.25 -31.49
C SER A 192 -21.90 16.18 -32.04
N LEU A 193 -21.32 17.35 -32.32
CA LEU A 193 -19.90 17.48 -32.65
C LEU A 193 -19.07 16.61 -31.69
N PRO A 194 -18.09 15.83 -32.18
CA PRO A 194 -17.25 15.02 -31.31
C PRO A 194 -16.60 15.93 -30.27
N MET A 195 -16.88 15.62 -29.00
CA MET A 195 -16.31 16.29 -27.85
C MET A 195 -14.99 15.59 -27.52
N GLU A 196 -13.92 16.36 -27.47
CA GLU A 196 -12.59 15.86 -27.12
C GLU A 196 -12.23 16.35 -25.72
N THR A 197 -11.61 15.47 -24.93
CA THR A 197 -11.06 15.84 -23.62
C THR A 197 -9.77 16.65 -23.80
N ARG A 198 -9.81 17.93 -23.43
CA ARG A 198 -8.59 18.73 -23.26
C ARG A 198 -8.22 18.87 -21.80
N TYR A 199 -7.08 18.30 -21.45
CA TYR A 199 -6.48 18.50 -20.15
C TYR A 199 -5.94 19.93 -20.02
N SER A 200 -6.37 20.62 -18.97
CA SER A 200 -5.81 21.89 -18.55
C SER A 200 -4.38 21.68 -18.06
N PRO A 201 -3.46 22.60 -18.36
CA PRO A 201 -2.11 22.52 -17.83
C PRO A 201 -2.16 22.57 -16.30
N ALA A 202 -1.39 21.70 -15.66
CA ALA A 202 -1.20 21.73 -14.22
C ALA A 202 -0.63 23.09 -13.78
N ASN A 203 -1.04 23.57 -12.60
CA ASN A 203 -0.57 24.82 -12.00
C ASN A 203 0.96 24.82 -11.80
N PHE A 204 1.54 23.64 -11.61
CA PHE A 204 2.98 23.39 -11.64
C PHE A 204 3.27 22.01 -12.24
N SER A 205 4.49 21.80 -12.74
CA SER A 205 4.87 20.57 -13.46
C SER A 205 5.11 19.38 -12.51
N SER A 206 4.97 18.16 -13.04
CA SER A 206 5.33 16.92 -12.30
C SER A 206 6.79 16.90 -11.86
N LEU A 207 7.69 17.65 -12.52
CA LEU A 207 9.05 17.88 -12.05
C LEU A 207 9.05 18.52 -10.65
N VAL A 208 8.28 19.59 -10.43
CA VAL A 208 8.19 20.26 -9.13
C VAL A 208 7.57 19.31 -8.10
N PHE A 209 6.56 18.54 -8.48
CA PHE A 209 5.94 17.53 -7.62
C PHE A 209 6.97 16.50 -7.12
N PHE A 210 7.72 15.87 -8.02
CA PHE A 210 8.74 14.89 -7.64
C PHE A 210 9.89 15.51 -6.83
N LEU A 211 10.27 16.77 -7.09
CA LEU A 211 11.23 17.49 -6.24
C LEU A 211 10.68 17.74 -4.82
N LEU A 212 9.39 18.04 -4.67
CA LEU A 212 8.74 18.15 -3.36
C LEU A 212 8.78 16.81 -2.62
N LEU A 213 8.51 15.69 -3.29
CA LEU A 213 8.66 14.36 -2.69
C LEU A 213 10.11 14.08 -2.27
N SER A 214 11.09 14.43 -3.12
CA SER A 214 12.51 14.33 -2.78
C SER A 214 12.87 15.17 -1.55
N ALA A 215 12.29 16.36 -1.41
CA ALA A 215 12.46 17.20 -0.23
C ALA A 215 11.83 16.56 1.02
N MET A 216 10.65 15.97 0.91
CA MET A 216 10.02 15.22 2.01
C MET A 216 10.90 14.04 2.48
N MET A 217 11.48 13.28 1.54
CA MET A 217 12.44 12.21 1.87
C MET A 217 13.72 12.76 2.51
N SER A 218 14.18 13.93 2.08
CA SER A 218 15.33 14.61 2.72
C SER A 218 15.01 15.01 4.16
N PHE A 219 13.80 15.51 4.43
CA PHE A 219 13.35 15.79 5.79
C PHE A 219 13.25 14.52 6.64
N CYS A 220 12.85 13.38 6.07
CA CYS A 220 12.90 12.09 6.76
C CYS A 220 14.34 11.73 7.19
N LEU A 221 15.33 11.88 6.30
CA LEU A 221 16.73 11.62 6.65
C LEU A 221 17.23 12.54 7.75
N VAL A 222 16.91 13.83 7.67
CA VAL A 222 17.27 14.83 8.69
C VAL A 222 16.62 14.47 10.02
N ALA A 223 15.33 14.12 10.04
CA ALA A 223 14.63 13.71 11.25
C ALA A 223 15.26 12.45 11.86
N PHE A 224 15.63 11.48 11.03
CA PHE A 224 16.33 10.28 11.45
C PHE A 224 17.69 10.59 12.11
N VAL A 225 18.49 11.47 11.51
CA VAL A 225 19.79 11.89 12.07
C VAL A 225 19.60 12.55 13.43
N PHE A 226 18.64 13.46 13.56
CA PHE A 226 18.32 14.10 14.85
C PHE A 226 17.83 13.10 15.89
N LEU A 227 16.99 12.14 15.52
CA LEU A 227 16.58 11.05 16.42
C LEU A 227 17.80 10.24 16.87
N ASN A 228 18.68 9.85 15.93
CA ASN A 228 19.85 9.05 16.24
C ASN A 228 20.85 9.78 17.16
N TRP A 229 20.88 11.11 17.15
CA TRP A 229 21.67 11.91 18.08
C TRP A 229 21.07 12.04 19.49
N GLN A 230 19.78 11.72 19.67
CA GLN A 230 19.17 11.77 21.00
C GLN A 230 19.69 10.64 21.90
N PRO A 231 19.92 10.90 23.20
CA PRO A 231 20.39 9.89 24.14
C PRO A 231 19.37 8.75 24.26
N GLN A 232 19.85 7.51 24.07
CA GLN A 232 19.03 6.31 24.14
C GLN A 232 18.66 6.04 25.61
N SER A 233 17.36 6.11 25.95
CA SER A 233 16.89 5.71 27.28
C SER A 233 16.75 4.18 27.32
N TRP A 234 17.78 3.49 27.80
CA TRP A 234 17.87 2.03 27.83
C TRP A 234 16.96 1.33 28.85
N ASP A 235 16.38 2.06 29.81
CA ASP A 235 15.92 1.44 31.07
C ASP A 235 14.42 1.06 31.15
N LEU A 236 13.56 1.41 30.17
CA LEU A 236 12.13 1.01 30.21
C LEU A 236 11.63 0.24 28.98
N SER A 237 12.32 0.31 27.84
CA SER A 237 11.79 -0.31 26.61
C SER A 237 11.88 -1.84 26.60
N ARG A 238 12.83 -2.48 27.30
CA ARG A 238 12.96 -3.95 27.24
C ARG A 238 11.96 -4.72 28.11
N GLN A 239 11.31 -4.10 29.10
CA GLN A 239 10.37 -4.81 29.98
C GLN A 239 8.92 -4.66 29.52
N ASP A 240 8.49 -3.47 29.07
CA ASP A 240 7.09 -3.24 28.64
C ASP A 240 6.83 -3.47 27.14
N LEU A 241 7.84 -3.37 26.26
CA LEU A 241 7.71 -3.85 24.87
C LEU A 241 8.05 -5.34 24.72
N CYS A 242 8.60 -6.01 25.75
CA CYS A 242 8.63 -7.47 25.75
C CYS A 242 7.29 -8.08 26.19
N SER A 243 6.44 -7.34 26.91
CA SER A 243 5.03 -7.71 27.10
C SER A 243 4.15 -7.24 25.92
N SER A 244 4.55 -6.14 25.26
CA SER A 244 3.93 -5.57 24.05
C SER A 244 4.82 -5.75 22.81
N GLU A 245 5.35 -6.95 22.60
CA GLU A 245 6.05 -7.29 21.36
C GLU A 245 5.10 -6.96 20.17
N ILE A 246 5.65 -6.54 19.01
CA ILE A 246 5.24 -6.50 17.58
C ILE A 246 6.52 -5.82 17.05
N THR A 247 7.58 -6.50 16.63
CA THR A 247 7.77 -7.51 15.60
C THR A 247 9.25 -7.90 15.72
N LEU A 248 9.60 -9.17 15.45
CA LEU A 248 11.00 -9.65 15.32
C LEU A 248 11.83 -9.66 16.63
N ASN A 249 11.69 -10.73 17.44
CA ASN A 249 12.81 -11.37 18.16
C ASN A 249 12.36 -12.60 18.99
N SER A 250 12.17 -13.75 18.36
CA SER A 250 12.65 -15.02 18.94
C SER A 250 13.34 -15.87 17.87
N ILE A 251 14.49 -15.37 17.46
CA ILE A 251 15.56 -16.22 16.93
C ILE A 251 16.60 -16.24 18.04
N GLN A 252 16.82 -17.44 18.57
CA GLN A 252 17.97 -17.84 19.39
C GLN A 252 17.88 -17.60 20.90
N LYS A 253 17.33 -18.61 21.58
CA LYS A 253 18.11 -19.40 22.55
C LYS A 253 17.75 -20.88 22.37
N PHE A 254 18.57 -21.60 21.61
CA PHE A 254 18.75 -23.05 21.75
C PHE A 254 20.12 -23.24 22.39
N PRO A 255 20.25 -23.94 23.54
CA PRO A 255 21.41 -24.77 23.75
C PRO A 255 21.27 -25.97 22.81
N ALA A 256 22.24 -26.16 21.93
CA ALA A 256 22.36 -27.36 21.13
C ALA A 256 22.67 -28.54 22.06
N GLY A 257 21.68 -29.40 22.31
CA GLY A 257 21.90 -30.75 22.79
C GLY A 257 22.35 -31.63 21.63
N LYS A 258 23.48 -32.33 21.80
CA LYS A 258 23.89 -33.47 20.98
C LYS A 258 23.70 -34.72 21.85
N GLU A 259 23.00 -35.73 21.32
CA GLU A 259 22.89 -37.10 21.84
C GLU A 259 24.22 -37.86 21.60
N GLU A 260 24.88 -38.38 22.65
CA GLU A 260 24.97 -39.78 23.16
C GLU A 260 26.41 -40.35 22.93
N PRO A 261 26.93 -41.41 23.63
CA PRO A 261 26.25 -42.49 24.39
C PRO A 261 26.86 -42.88 25.77
N ASP A 262 26.19 -43.86 26.42
CA ASP A 262 26.63 -44.86 27.43
C ASP A 262 27.38 -44.44 28.71
N ASP A 263 26.80 -44.74 29.89
CA ASP A 263 27.15 -45.93 30.71
C ASP A 263 26.61 -45.79 32.16
N SER A 264 26.30 -46.94 32.77
CA SER A 264 26.23 -47.24 34.21
C SER A 264 24.98 -46.94 35.05
N THR A 265 24.19 -48.02 35.21
CA THR A 265 23.83 -48.69 36.48
C THR A 265 23.01 -47.95 37.57
N GLY A 266 21.79 -48.46 37.85
CA GLY A 266 21.39 -48.80 39.23
C GLY A 266 20.07 -48.24 39.80
N GLY A 267 19.02 -49.08 39.80
CA GLY A 267 18.16 -49.30 40.99
C GLY A 267 16.98 -48.34 41.28
N PRO A 268 15.99 -48.76 42.11
CA PRO A 268 14.57 -48.64 41.73
C PRO A 268 13.65 -47.87 42.73
N THR A 269 12.43 -47.56 42.25
CA THR A 269 11.14 -47.41 42.97
C THR A 269 11.00 -46.43 44.15
N TYR A 270 10.11 -45.42 44.04
CA TYR A 270 9.01 -45.21 45.01
C TYR A 270 7.99 -44.14 44.55
N SER A 271 6.71 -44.52 44.58
CA SER A 271 5.53 -43.65 44.54
C SER A 271 5.26 -43.04 45.92
N THR A 272 5.04 -41.73 46.05
CA THR A 272 4.24 -41.15 47.15
C THR A 272 3.70 -39.77 46.77
N GLU A 273 2.38 -39.66 46.79
CA GLU A 273 1.64 -38.39 46.81
C GLU A 273 2.01 -37.55 48.04
N ARG A 274 2.28 -36.26 47.85
CA ARG A 274 1.94 -35.27 48.88
C ARG A 274 1.68 -33.88 48.28
N LYS A 275 0.44 -33.45 48.48
CA LYS A 275 -0.16 -32.16 48.18
C LYS A 275 0.40 -31.10 49.13
N VAL A 276 0.95 -29.99 48.62
CA VAL A 276 1.05 -28.69 49.34
C VAL A 276 0.81 -27.58 48.32
N GLU A 277 -0.05 -26.67 48.73
CA GLU A 277 -0.70 -25.60 47.97
C GLU A 277 0.23 -24.44 47.57
N ASN A 278 -0.10 -23.88 46.40
CA ASN A 278 -0.11 -22.47 46.00
C ASN A 278 0.80 -21.47 46.74
N VAL A 279 1.70 -20.85 45.96
CA VAL A 279 1.83 -19.39 45.97
C VAL A 279 1.66 -18.90 44.54
N ASN A 280 0.57 -18.17 44.33
CA ASN A 280 0.24 -17.46 43.10
C ASN A 280 1.26 -16.35 42.85
N GLU A 281 1.91 -16.37 41.69
CA GLU A 281 2.34 -15.14 41.01
C GLU A 281 1.48 -14.99 39.75
N GLU A 282 0.28 -14.44 39.94
CA GLU A 282 -0.54 -13.91 38.85
C GLU A 282 0.10 -12.61 38.34
N GLY A 283 0.87 -12.71 37.25
CA GLY A 283 1.10 -11.59 36.34
C GLY A 283 -0.03 -11.53 35.30
N PRO A 284 -0.36 -10.35 34.73
CA PRO A 284 -1.43 -10.22 33.73
C PRO A 284 -0.95 -10.78 32.38
N GLY A 285 -0.87 -12.10 32.26
CA GLY A 285 -0.47 -12.83 31.07
C GLY A 285 -1.68 -13.28 30.28
N GLY A 286 -1.87 -12.73 29.08
CA GLY A 286 -2.96 -13.12 28.18
C GLY A 286 -2.97 -14.63 27.92
N GLU A 287 -4.16 -15.24 28.03
CA GLU A 287 -4.40 -16.64 27.66
C GLU A 287 -3.79 -16.96 26.29
N LYS A 288 -2.96 -18.00 26.22
CA LYS A 288 -2.56 -18.60 24.94
C LYS A 288 -3.78 -19.28 24.33
N VAL A 289 -4.49 -18.57 23.46
CA VAL A 289 -5.66 -19.11 22.75
C VAL A 289 -5.20 -20.16 21.74
N LEU A 290 -5.44 -21.44 22.03
CA LEU A 290 -5.12 -22.54 21.13
C LEU A 290 -6.24 -22.65 20.06
N TYR A 291 -5.95 -22.20 18.83
CA TYR A 291 -6.87 -22.36 17.71
C TYR A 291 -6.79 -23.77 17.12
N SER A 292 -7.95 -24.37 16.82
CA SER A 292 -8.02 -25.60 16.02
C SER A 292 -7.41 -25.36 14.62
N GLY A 293 -6.79 -26.38 14.03
CA GLY A 293 -6.12 -26.29 12.73
C GLY A 293 -7.01 -25.71 11.62
N SER A 294 -8.31 -26.02 11.62
CA SER A 294 -9.27 -25.45 10.66
C SER A 294 -9.44 -23.93 10.80
N LYS A 295 -9.42 -23.40 12.02
CA LYS A 295 -9.51 -21.96 12.27
C LYS A 295 -8.22 -21.24 11.82
N LEU A 296 -7.06 -21.87 12.00
CA LEU A 296 -5.79 -21.33 11.51
C LEU A 296 -5.74 -21.29 9.97
N VAL A 297 -6.18 -22.37 9.31
CA VAL A 297 -6.29 -22.40 7.84
C VAL A 297 -7.23 -21.29 7.35
N PHE A 298 -8.37 -21.10 8.01
CA PHE A 298 -9.29 -20.01 7.69
C PHE A 298 -8.64 -18.62 7.86
N ILE A 299 -7.91 -18.39 8.96
CA ILE A 299 -7.19 -17.13 9.18
C ILE A 299 -6.18 -16.86 8.06
N TYR A 300 -5.35 -17.85 7.70
CA TYR A 300 -4.38 -17.68 6.61
C TYR A 300 -5.06 -17.45 5.26
N PHE A 301 -6.16 -18.14 4.98
CA PHE A 301 -6.95 -17.89 3.77
C PHE A 301 -7.45 -16.43 3.72
N LEU A 302 -8.01 -15.92 4.82
CA LEU A 302 -8.42 -14.52 4.90
C LEU A 302 -7.25 -13.57 4.64
N ILE A 303 -6.08 -13.81 5.23
CA ILE A 303 -4.88 -12.97 5.01
C ILE A 303 -4.50 -12.97 3.53
N THR A 304 -4.44 -14.13 2.87
CA THR A 304 -4.14 -14.21 1.43
C THR A 304 -5.14 -13.40 0.63
N TRP A 305 -6.43 -13.60 0.90
CA TRP A 305 -7.53 -12.94 0.18
C TRP A 305 -7.49 -11.42 0.33
N LEU A 306 -7.36 -10.93 1.56
CA LEU A 306 -7.30 -9.51 1.89
C LEU A 306 -6.16 -8.83 1.13
N ASN A 307 -4.95 -9.41 1.17
CA ASN A 307 -3.78 -8.81 0.54
C ASN A 307 -3.80 -8.92 -0.98
N ALA A 308 -4.37 -10.00 -1.52
CA ALA A 308 -4.63 -10.09 -2.96
C ALA A 308 -5.52 -8.94 -3.42
N LEU A 309 -6.60 -8.63 -2.67
CA LEU A 309 -7.49 -7.53 -3.00
C LEU A 309 -6.84 -6.15 -2.82
N THR A 310 -6.22 -5.88 -1.67
CA THR A 310 -5.76 -4.52 -1.32
C THR A 310 -4.47 -4.10 -2.01
N ASN A 311 -3.59 -5.05 -2.34
CA ASN A 311 -2.25 -4.72 -2.86
C ASN A 311 -2.04 -5.15 -4.31
N GLY A 312 -2.84 -6.10 -4.81
CA GLY A 312 -2.72 -6.62 -6.17
C GLY A 312 -3.89 -6.21 -7.06
N ILE A 313 -5.08 -6.72 -6.73
CA ILE A 313 -6.21 -6.73 -7.65
C ILE A 313 -6.79 -5.34 -7.86
N LEU A 314 -7.22 -4.68 -6.79
CA LEU A 314 -7.93 -3.41 -6.90
C LEU A 314 -7.02 -2.25 -7.32
N PRO A 315 -5.80 -2.09 -6.77
CA PRO A 315 -4.89 -1.02 -7.21
C PRO A 315 -4.62 -1.04 -8.73
N SER A 316 -4.51 -2.24 -9.32
CA SER A 316 -4.29 -2.42 -10.77
C SER A 316 -5.41 -1.82 -11.63
N VAL A 317 -6.62 -1.66 -11.09
CA VAL A 317 -7.80 -1.16 -11.81
C VAL A 317 -8.34 0.17 -11.26
N GLN A 318 -7.60 0.83 -10.37
CA GLN A 318 -8.07 2.06 -9.74
C GLN A 318 -8.33 3.18 -10.76
N SER A 319 -7.44 3.33 -11.74
CA SER A 319 -7.60 4.25 -12.88
C SER A 319 -8.94 4.01 -13.58
N TYR A 320 -9.22 2.76 -13.94
CA TYR A 320 -10.45 2.33 -14.63
C TYR A 320 -11.72 2.60 -13.84
N SER A 321 -11.67 2.45 -12.51
CA SER A 321 -12.84 2.65 -11.66
C SER A 321 -13.12 4.12 -11.33
N CYS A 322 -12.09 4.97 -11.24
CA CYS A 322 -12.23 6.33 -10.70
C CYS A 322 -12.11 7.44 -11.75
N LEU A 323 -11.20 7.32 -12.73
CA LEU A 323 -10.99 8.35 -13.73
C LEU A 323 -12.23 8.65 -14.60
N PRO A 324 -13.13 7.68 -14.91
CA PRO A 324 -14.37 8.01 -15.62
C PRO A 324 -15.31 8.95 -14.86
N TYR A 325 -15.19 9.03 -13.53
CA TYR A 325 -15.92 10.00 -12.69
C TYR A 325 -15.18 11.35 -12.55
N GLY A 326 -13.98 11.46 -13.13
CA GLY A 326 -13.12 12.65 -13.11
C GLY A 326 -11.98 12.56 -12.11
N ASN A 327 -10.97 13.41 -12.32
CA ASN A 327 -9.73 13.41 -11.55
C ASN A 327 -9.93 13.75 -10.07
N LEU A 328 -10.93 14.58 -9.75
CA LEU A 328 -11.30 14.84 -8.35
C LEU A 328 -11.74 13.56 -7.63
N ALA A 329 -12.53 12.69 -8.29
CA ALA A 329 -12.97 11.43 -7.70
C ALA A 329 -11.77 10.51 -7.43
N TYR A 330 -10.84 10.42 -8.38
CA TYR A 330 -9.59 9.65 -8.22
C TYR A 330 -8.76 10.18 -7.05
N HIS A 331 -8.46 11.47 -7.02
CA HIS A 331 -7.64 12.07 -5.96
C HIS A 331 -8.30 11.90 -4.59
N LEU A 332 -9.60 12.16 -4.46
CA LEU A 332 -10.32 11.96 -3.21
C LEU A 332 -10.30 10.49 -2.78
N ALA A 333 -10.56 9.55 -3.69
CA ALA A 333 -10.53 8.13 -3.39
C ALA A 333 -9.14 7.68 -2.93
N ALA A 334 -8.08 8.03 -3.65
CA ALA A 334 -6.70 7.70 -3.28
C ALA A 334 -6.31 8.30 -1.92
N THR A 335 -6.54 9.60 -1.74
CA THR A 335 -6.17 10.34 -0.51
C THR A 335 -6.87 9.80 0.73
N LEU A 336 -8.20 9.68 0.67
CA LEU A 336 -9.00 9.24 1.81
C LEU A 336 -8.76 7.75 2.11
N SER A 337 -8.43 6.95 1.11
CA SER A 337 -8.06 5.54 1.31
C SER A 337 -6.70 5.41 2.00
N SER A 338 -5.69 6.21 1.62
CA SER A 338 -4.40 6.26 2.34
C SER A 338 -4.56 6.67 3.81
N MET A 339 -5.49 7.60 4.11
CA MET A 339 -5.82 7.98 5.49
C MET A 339 -6.65 6.93 6.24
N ALA A 340 -7.42 6.10 5.53
CA ALA A 340 -8.22 5.05 6.16
C ALA A 340 -7.33 3.99 6.85
N ASN A 341 -6.11 3.76 6.35
CA ASN A 341 -5.16 2.81 6.92
C ASN A 341 -4.73 3.14 8.38
N PRO A 342 -4.11 4.31 8.68
CA PRO A 342 -3.75 4.69 10.05
C PRO A 342 -4.97 4.84 10.97
N LEU A 343 -6.12 5.29 10.44
CA LEU A 343 -7.36 5.38 11.19
C LEU A 343 -7.84 3.99 11.60
N ALA A 344 -7.85 3.02 10.68
CA ALA A 344 -8.21 1.64 10.96
C ALA A 344 -7.27 1.00 11.98
N CYS A 345 -5.96 1.24 11.90
CA CYS A 345 -4.98 0.82 12.90
C CYS A 345 -5.25 1.42 14.29
N THR A 346 -5.66 2.70 14.33
CA THR A 346 -6.02 3.39 15.58
C THR A 346 -7.30 2.81 16.17
N VAL A 347 -8.35 2.65 15.36
CA VAL A 347 -9.62 2.02 15.76
C VAL A 347 -9.39 0.59 16.24
N ALA A 348 -8.53 -0.17 15.56
CA ALA A 348 -8.11 -1.51 15.96
C ALA A 348 -7.46 -1.55 17.35
N THR A 349 -6.72 -0.51 17.72
CA THR A 349 -6.06 -0.42 19.02
C THR A 349 -7.06 -0.13 20.15
N PHE A 350 -8.04 0.75 19.91
CA PHE A 350 -9.04 1.13 20.93
C PHE A 350 -10.25 0.20 21.01
N LEU A 351 -10.62 -0.42 19.89
CA LEU A 351 -11.78 -1.32 19.76
C LEU A 351 -11.35 -2.67 19.17
N PRO A 352 -10.47 -3.44 19.86
CA PRO A 352 -10.05 -4.74 19.38
C PRO A 352 -11.18 -5.77 19.48
N ASN A 353 -11.57 -6.37 18.35
CA ASN A 353 -12.51 -7.49 18.33
C ASN A 353 -11.87 -8.72 17.67
N ARG A 354 -11.64 -9.77 18.46
CA ARG A 354 -10.96 -11.01 18.03
C ARG A 354 -11.92 -12.11 17.57
N SER A 355 -13.22 -11.82 17.45
CA SER A 355 -14.21 -12.79 16.98
C SER A 355 -14.01 -13.11 15.50
N LEU A 356 -13.64 -14.36 15.18
CA LEU A 356 -13.45 -14.80 13.78
C LEU A 356 -14.71 -14.67 12.93
N LEU A 357 -15.90 -14.83 13.54
CA LEU A 357 -17.17 -14.61 12.84
C LEU A 357 -17.33 -13.13 12.45
N PHE A 358 -17.05 -12.22 13.39
CA PHE A 358 -17.09 -10.78 13.12
C PHE A 358 -16.09 -10.39 12.03
N LEU A 359 -14.85 -10.89 12.12
CA LEU A 359 -13.82 -10.64 11.10
C LEU A 359 -14.20 -11.22 9.73
N GLY A 360 -14.85 -12.38 9.70
CA GLY A 360 -15.39 -12.98 8.48
C GLY A 360 -16.49 -12.12 7.84
N ILE A 361 -17.46 -11.65 8.64
CA ILE A 361 -18.52 -10.74 8.17
C ILE A 361 -17.93 -9.44 7.64
N LEU A 362 -16.96 -8.87 8.36
CA LEU A 362 -16.30 -7.63 7.97
C LEU A 362 -15.47 -7.80 6.69
N THR A 363 -14.83 -8.96 6.52
CA THR A 363 -14.15 -9.31 5.26
C THR A 363 -15.12 -9.41 4.10
N ALA A 364 -16.29 -10.03 4.31
CA ALA A 364 -17.33 -10.12 3.29
C ALA A 364 -17.87 -8.73 2.91
N ALA A 365 -18.10 -7.86 3.91
CA ALA A 365 -18.51 -6.47 3.68
C ALA A 365 -17.47 -5.66 2.89
N GLY A 366 -16.19 -5.73 3.29
CA GLY A 366 -15.11 -5.08 2.55
C GLY A 366 -14.95 -5.64 1.14
N THR A 367 -15.09 -6.95 0.96
CA THR A 367 -15.09 -7.60 -0.36
C THR A 367 -16.24 -7.10 -1.23
N ALA A 368 -17.43 -6.87 -0.67
CA ALA A 368 -18.56 -6.33 -1.42
C ALA A 368 -18.28 -4.92 -1.98
N PHE A 369 -17.64 -4.05 -1.21
CA PHE A 369 -17.15 -2.75 -1.71
C PHE A 369 -16.10 -2.93 -2.83
N GLY A 370 -15.19 -3.90 -2.67
CA GLY A 370 -14.22 -4.25 -3.71
C GLY A 370 -14.87 -4.75 -5.00
N VAL A 371 -15.93 -5.55 -4.90
CA VAL A 371 -16.72 -6.01 -6.05
C VAL A 371 -17.40 -4.84 -6.75
N TYR A 372 -17.95 -3.88 -6.01
CA TYR A 372 -18.50 -2.66 -6.60
C TYR A 372 -17.43 -1.86 -7.36
N ASN A 373 -16.25 -1.64 -6.76
CA ASN A 373 -15.14 -0.92 -7.41
C ASN A 373 -14.67 -1.63 -8.68
N MET A 374 -14.54 -2.97 -8.62
CA MET A 374 -14.19 -3.79 -9.78
C MET A 374 -15.27 -3.71 -10.86
N ALA A 375 -16.55 -3.75 -10.49
CA ALA A 375 -17.65 -3.60 -11.44
C ALA A 375 -17.60 -2.26 -12.16
N MET A 376 -17.27 -1.16 -11.46
CA MET A 376 -17.11 0.15 -12.11
C MET A 376 -15.90 0.17 -13.07
N ALA A 377 -14.81 -0.54 -12.73
CA ALA A 377 -13.70 -0.71 -13.65
C ALA A 377 -14.09 -1.51 -14.90
N VAL A 378 -14.82 -2.62 -14.75
CA VAL A 378 -15.28 -3.45 -15.89
C VAL A 378 -16.28 -2.70 -16.78
N LEU A 379 -17.15 -1.89 -16.19
CA LEU A 379 -18.10 -1.06 -16.93
C LEU A 379 -17.46 0.18 -17.56
N SER A 380 -16.18 0.45 -17.28
CA SER A 380 -15.43 1.50 -17.99
C SER A 380 -15.41 1.18 -19.49
N PRO A 381 -15.72 2.14 -20.38
CA PRO A 381 -15.67 3.59 -20.16
C PRO A 381 -16.91 4.25 -19.55
N CYS A 382 -18.02 3.50 -19.40
CA CYS A 382 -19.33 4.03 -18.98
C CYS A 382 -19.85 3.39 -17.68
N PRO A 383 -19.23 3.67 -16.52
CA PRO A 383 -19.67 3.11 -15.26
C PRO A 383 -21.02 3.67 -14.80
N LEU A 384 -21.66 3.00 -13.85
CA LEU A 384 -22.98 3.40 -13.35
C LEU A 384 -22.94 4.81 -12.74
N LEU A 385 -23.98 5.61 -12.99
CA LEU A 385 -24.10 6.98 -12.48
C LEU A 385 -22.92 7.90 -12.88
N GLN A 386 -22.26 7.62 -14.01
CA GLN A 386 -21.35 8.57 -14.65
C GLN A 386 -22.07 9.91 -14.83
N HIS A 387 -21.38 11.02 -14.55
CA HIS A 387 -21.90 12.40 -14.56
C HIS A 387 -22.85 12.80 -13.41
N SER A 388 -23.14 11.92 -12.47
CA SER A 388 -23.87 12.29 -11.24
C SER A 388 -22.90 12.52 -10.08
N ASN A 389 -23.14 13.56 -9.28
CA ASN A 389 -22.43 13.77 -8.01
C ASN A 389 -22.58 12.57 -7.06
N TRP A 390 -23.68 11.81 -7.19
CA TRP A 390 -23.88 10.57 -6.46
C TRP A 390 -22.91 9.46 -6.90
N GLY A 391 -22.58 9.37 -8.18
CA GLY A 391 -21.58 8.42 -8.68
C GLY A 391 -20.20 8.71 -8.08
N VAL A 392 -19.78 9.98 -8.11
CA VAL A 392 -18.53 10.45 -7.47
C VAL A 392 -18.50 10.12 -5.97
N ALA A 393 -19.57 10.43 -5.25
CA ALA A 393 -19.64 10.14 -3.81
C ALA A 393 -19.58 8.64 -3.53
N LEU A 394 -20.32 7.82 -4.28
CA LEU A 394 -20.37 6.36 -4.08
C LEU A 394 -19.03 5.68 -4.36
N ILE A 395 -18.34 6.04 -5.45
CA ILE A 395 -17.05 5.44 -5.78
C ILE A 395 -15.99 5.79 -4.71
N VAL A 396 -15.96 7.05 -4.25
CA VAL A 396 -15.05 7.48 -3.18
C VAL A 396 -15.37 6.77 -1.87
N ILE A 397 -16.63 6.76 -1.44
CA ILE A 397 -17.04 6.09 -0.18
C ILE A 397 -16.73 4.60 -0.24
N SER A 398 -16.95 3.96 -1.39
CA SER A 398 -16.67 2.54 -1.57
C SER A 398 -15.18 2.22 -1.46
N TRP A 399 -14.30 2.99 -2.11
CA TRP A 399 -12.84 2.84 -1.99
C TRP A 399 -12.33 3.04 -0.56
N VAL A 400 -12.83 4.07 0.13
CA VAL A 400 -12.46 4.35 1.53
C VAL A 400 -12.94 3.23 2.45
N SER A 401 -14.19 2.78 2.27
CA SER A 401 -14.80 1.72 3.07
C SER A 401 -14.10 0.38 2.82
N PHE A 402 -13.80 0.05 1.57
CA PHE A 402 -12.99 -1.11 1.19
C PHE A 402 -11.66 -1.11 1.94
N THR A 403 -10.89 -0.01 1.81
CA THR A 403 -9.56 0.10 2.41
C THR A 403 -9.60 0.04 3.93
N GLY A 404 -10.44 0.85 4.57
CA GLY A 404 -10.54 0.90 6.04
C GLY A 404 -11.03 -0.41 6.65
N THR A 405 -12.03 -1.03 6.04
CA THR A 405 -12.62 -2.30 6.50
C THR A 405 -11.60 -3.44 6.43
N LEU A 406 -10.95 -3.62 5.27
CA LEU A 406 -9.99 -4.71 5.10
C LEU A 406 -8.71 -4.49 5.90
N THR A 407 -8.29 -3.22 6.06
CA THR A 407 -7.17 -2.88 6.96
C THR A 407 -7.47 -3.26 8.40
N TYR A 408 -8.64 -2.91 8.93
CA TYR A 408 -9.02 -3.29 10.29
C TYR A 408 -8.95 -4.81 10.48
N VAL A 409 -9.51 -5.58 9.53
CA VAL A 409 -9.44 -7.05 9.59
C VAL A 409 -8.00 -7.52 9.58
N LYS A 410 -7.16 -7.01 8.66
CA LYS A 410 -5.74 -7.37 8.55
C LYS A 410 -5.00 -7.16 9.87
N VAL A 411 -5.21 -6.01 10.52
CA VAL A 411 -4.61 -5.71 11.83
C VAL A 411 -5.11 -6.67 12.92
N MET A 412 -6.41 -6.96 12.97
CA MET A 412 -6.96 -7.94 13.94
C MET A 412 -6.41 -9.34 13.75
N LEU A 413 -6.30 -9.82 12.50
CA LEU A 413 -5.75 -11.14 12.19
C LEU A 413 -4.27 -11.22 12.59
N GLY A 414 -3.50 -10.14 12.35
CA GLY A 414 -2.13 -10.01 12.85
C GLY A 414 -2.06 -10.13 14.38
N MET A 415 -2.93 -9.42 15.11
CA MET A 415 -2.99 -9.52 16.57
C MET A 415 -3.39 -10.91 17.09
N ILE A 416 -4.30 -11.61 16.39
CA ILE A 416 -4.70 -12.98 16.74
C ILE A 416 -3.52 -13.94 16.57
N LEU A 417 -2.89 -13.98 15.39
CA LEU A 417 -1.79 -14.92 15.12
C LEU A 417 -0.58 -14.65 16.01
N ARG A 418 -0.36 -13.37 16.31
CA ARG A 418 0.64 -12.95 17.28
C ARG A 418 0.42 -13.56 18.66
N SER A 419 -0.82 -13.58 19.16
CA SER A 419 -1.12 -14.20 20.46
C SER A 419 -0.95 -15.73 20.45
N CYS A 420 -0.87 -16.36 19.27
CA CYS A 420 -0.68 -17.80 19.14
C CYS A 420 0.80 -18.21 19.24
N SER A 421 1.66 -17.66 18.37
CA SER A 421 3.10 -17.94 18.40
C SER A 421 3.91 -17.00 17.50
N HIS A 422 5.21 -16.88 17.78
CA HIS A 422 6.16 -16.19 16.89
C HIS A 422 6.21 -16.81 15.48
N SER A 423 6.11 -18.15 15.37
CA SER A 423 6.10 -18.85 14.08
C SER A 423 4.86 -18.48 13.24
N ALA A 424 3.69 -18.38 13.88
CA ALA A 424 2.46 -17.98 13.22
C ALA A 424 2.54 -16.55 12.65
N LEU A 425 3.24 -15.64 13.35
CA LEU A 425 3.46 -14.28 12.86
C LEU A 425 4.42 -14.22 11.65
N VAL A 426 5.41 -15.12 11.58
CA VAL A 426 6.27 -15.25 10.38
C VAL A 426 5.46 -15.74 9.18
N TRP A 427 4.60 -16.75 9.40
CA TRP A 427 3.69 -17.24 8.36
C TRP A 427 2.67 -16.19 7.93
N TYR A 428 2.17 -15.35 8.84
CA TYR A 428 1.34 -14.19 8.50
C TYR A 428 2.02 -13.31 7.44
N GLY A 429 3.27 -12.92 7.67
CA GLY A 429 4.02 -12.09 6.71
C GLY A 429 4.28 -12.79 5.37
N ALA A 430 4.58 -14.09 5.38
CA ALA A 430 4.76 -14.86 4.15
C ALA A 430 3.46 -14.95 3.32
N VAL A 431 2.33 -15.20 3.99
CA VAL A 431 1.01 -15.32 3.38
C VAL A 431 0.49 -13.96 2.88
N GLU A 432 0.79 -12.88 3.59
CA GLU A 432 0.52 -11.49 3.18
C GLU A 432 1.15 -11.18 1.80
N GLN A 433 2.44 -11.53 1.67
CA GLN A 433 3.21 -11.31 0.44
C GLN A 433 2.76 -12.22 -0.70
N LEU A 434 2.44 -13.48 -0.38
CA LEU A 434 1.87 -14.42 -1.33
C LEU A 434 0.54 -13.90 -1.90
N GLY A 435 -0.36 -13.41 -1.05
CA GLY A 435 -1.63 -12.83 -1.49
C GLY A 435 -1.43 -11.67 -2.45
N SER A 436 -0.58 -10.72 -2.08
CA SER A 436 -0.26 -9.54 -2.90
C SER A 436 0.32 -9.94 -4.26
N LEU A 437 1.24 -10.92 -4.28
CA LEU A 437 1.85 -11.44 -5.52
C LEU A 437 0.82 -12.15 -6.41
N LEU A 438 -0.04 -12.99 -5.83
CA LEU A 438 -1.11 -13.67 -6.57
C LEU A 438 -2.06 -12.66 -7.23
N GLY A 439 -2.45 -11.60 -6.50
CA GLY A 439 -3.29 -10.54 -7.05
C GLY A 439 -2.63 -9.81 -8.22
N ALA A 440 -1.34 -9.47 -8.09
CA ALA A 440 -0.57 -8.81 -9.15
C ALA A 440 -0.41 -9.67 -10.40
N VAL A 441 0.00 -10.94 -10.23
CA VAL A 441 0.20 -11.90 -11.33
C VAL A 441 -1.12 -12.24 -12.03
N LEU A 442 -2.24 -12.23 -11.29
CA LEU A 442 -3.56 -12.40 -11.87
C LEU A 442 -3.99 -11.18 -12.70
N MET A 443 -3.88 -9.98 -12.15
CA MET A 443 -4.40 -8.78 -12.82
C MET A 443 -3.53 -8.28 -13.96
N PHE A 444 -2.21 -8.46 -13.90
CA PHE A 444 -1.33 -7.96 -14.94
C PHE A 444 -1.69 -8.47 -16.35
N PRO A 445 -1.86 -9.79 -16.61
CA PRO A 445 -2.29 -10.25 -17.93
C PRO A 445 -3.73 -9.82 -18.26
N LEU A 446 -4.64 -9.79 -17.28
CA LEU A 446 -6.02 -9.33 -17.51
C LEU A 446 -6.08 -7.88 -18.01
N VAL A 447 -5.24 -7.01 -17.45
CA VAL A 447 -5.17 -5.59 -17.80
C VAL A 447 -4.33 -5.38 -19.07
N ASN A 448 -3.12 -5.94 -19.14
CA ASN A 448 -2.13 -5.59 -20.17
C ASN A 448 -2.12 -6.49 -21.41
N VAL A 449 -2.57 -7.73 -21.30
CA VAL A 449 -2.48 -8.72 -22.39
C VAL A 449 -3.85 -9.00 -22.98
N TYR A 450 -4.84 -9.22 -22.12
CA TYR A 450 -6.22 -9.48 -22.54
C TYR A 450 -7.04 -8.20 -22.74
N HIS A 451 -6.52 -7.05 -22.31
CA HIS A 451 -7.18 -5.75 -22.44
C HIS A 451 -8.65 -5.76 -21.94
N PHE A 452 -8.89 -6.45 -20.82
CA PHE A 452 -10.25 -6.67 -20.30
C PHE A 452 -10.93 -5.38 -19.86
N PHE A 453 -10.15 -4.35 -19.52
CA PHE A 453 -10.63 -3.05 -19.07
C PHE A 453 -10.37 -1.99 -20.14
N GLN A 454 -11.38 -1.17 -20.43
CA GLN A 454 -11.30 -0.13 -21.43
C GLN A 454 -11.09 1.24 -20.78
N SER A 455 -10.18 2.04 -21.34
CA SER A 455 -9.97 3.42 -20.90
C SER A 455 -11.15 4.30 -21.32
N ALA A 456 -11.56 5.21 -20.45
CA ALA A 456 -12.58 6.20 -20.77
C ALA A 456 -11.96 7.48 -21.33
N ASP A 457 -12.57 8.00 -22.39
CA ASP A 457 -12.42 9.41 -22.75
C ASP A 457 -13.46 10.21 -21.96
N PHE A 458 -13.02 11.14 -21.12
CA PHE A 458 -13.87 11.88 -20.19
C PHE A 458 -15.00 12.66 -20.91
N CYS A 459 -14.78 13.06 -22.16
CA CYS A 459 -15.71 13.87 -22.95
C CYS A 459 -16.33 13.13 -24.14
N SER A 460 -15.81 11.94 -24.53
CA SER A 460 -16.42 11.16 -25.59
C SER A 460 -17.58 10.34 -25.03
N PHE A 461 -18.80 10.63 -25.49
CA PHE A 461 -20.03 9.97 -25.06
C PHE A 461 -20.29 8.62 -25.74
N GLN A 462 -19.26 7.99 -26.32
CA GLN A 462 -19.42 6.73 -27.03
C GLN A 462 -19.26 5.57 -26.06
N CYS A 463 -20.35 5.19 -25.41
CA CYS A 463 -20.44 3.88 -24.77
C CYS A 463 -20.59 2.82 -25.87
N PRO A 464 -19.79 1.73 -25.86
CA PRO A 464 -20.08 0.60 -26.72
C PRO A 464 -21.49 0.08 -26.40
N ALA A 465 -22.29 -0.12 -27.45
CA ALA A 465 -23.70 -0.52 -27.37
C ALA A 465 -23.90 -1.93 -26.82
#